data_AF-A0A4Y7U286-F1
#
_entry.id   AF-A0A4Y7U286-F1
#
_cell.length_a   1.000
_cell.length_b   1.000
_cell.length_c   1.000
_cell.angle_alpha   90.00
_cell.angle_beta   90.00
_cell.angle_gamma   90.00
#
_symmetry.space_group_name_H-M   'P 1'
#
loop_
_entity.id
_entity.type
_entity.pdbx_description
1 polymer ?
#
loop_
_entity_poly.entity_id
_entity_poly.type
_entity_poly.pdbx_seq_one_letter_code
_entity_poly.pdbx_strand_id
1 'polypeptide(L)'
;FFCWLETLQIHQLQGITTVEIAKYYDYLLQRKSSRTGQNIKQKSIHDHMRNLQAYLGYLLEIGTIKVSPASHLKFSYPNEKVERIIFTQSEIQEL
;
A
#
# COMPACT_ATOMS: atom_id res chain seq x y z
N PHE A 1 7.71 -0.08 1.64
CA PHE A 1 8.06 -1.38 1.05
C PHE A 1 9.57 -1.63 1.13
N PHE A 2 10.43 -0.92 0.38
CA PHE A 2 11.87 -1.19 0.39
C PHE A 2 12.54 -1.07 1.77
N CYS A 3 12.25 -0.02 2.55
CA CYS A 3 12.73 0.06 3.93
C CYS A 3 12.26 -1.11 4.81
N TRP A 4 11.10 -1.70 4.50
CA TRP A 4 10.63 -2.89 5.22
C TRP A 4 11.37 -4.14 4.76
N LEU A 5 11.66 -4.30 3.46
CA LEU A 5 12.51 -5.39 2.95
C LEU A 5 13.91 -5.37 3.55
N GLU A 6 14.48 -4.19 3.80
CA GLU A 6 15.79 -4.07 4.46
C GLU A 6 15.79 -4.70 5.87
N THR A 7 14.66 -4.63 6.59
CA THR A 7 14.54 -5.32 7.90
C THR A 7 14.57 -6.84 7.78
N LEU A 8 14.27 -7.38 6.59
CA LEU A 8 14.37 -8.80 6.25
C LEU A 8 15.71 -9.16 5.57
N GLN A 9 16.65 -8.22 5.48
CA GLN A 9 17.94 -8.38 4.77
C GLN A 9 17.78 -8.70 3.27
N ILE A 10 16.66 -8.29 2.66
CA ILE A 10 16.39 -8.46 1.24
C ILE A 10 16.75 -7.16 0.51
N HIS A 11 17.88 -7.19 -0.19
CA HIS A 11 18.43 -6.03 -0.89
C HIS A 11 18.35 -6.13 -2.42
N GLN A 12 17.88 -7.26 -2.94
CA GLN A 12 17.83 -7.55 -4.38
C GLN A 12 16.40 -7.93 -4.80
N LEU A 13 15.99 -7.47 -5.98
CA LEU A 13 14.63 -7.69 -6.50
C LEU A 13 14.31 -9.19 -6.68
N GLN A 14 15.31 -10.01 -6.98
CA GLN A 14 15.17 -11.46 -7.14
C GLN A 14 14.80 -12.17 -5.83
N GLY A 15 15.09 -11.55 -4.69
CA GLY A 15 14.70 -12.05 -3.37
C GLY A 15 13.26 -11.75 -2.99
N ILE A 16 12.52 -11.00 -3.82
CA ILE A 16 11.13 -10.64 -3.55
C ILE A 16 10.21 -11.73 -4.12
N THR A 17 9.58 -12.50 -3.24
CA THR A 17 8.56 -13.49 -3.64
C THR A 17 7.17 -13.06 -3.21
N THR A 18 6.14 -13.79 -3.66
CA THR A 18 4.76 -13.58 -3.21
C THR A 18 4.62 -13.65 -1.68
N VAL A 19 5.46 -14.44 -1.00
CA VAL A 19 5.48 -14.54 0.47
C VAL A 19 5.84 -13.20 1.10
N GLU A 20 6.86 -12.51 0.59
CA GLU A 20 7.25 -11.20 1.10
C GLU A 20 6.18 -10.14 0.83
N ILE A 21 5.47 -10.22 -0.30
CA ILE A 21 4.34 -9.31 -0.56
C ILE A 21 3.20 -9.53 0.44
N ALA A 22 2.88 -10.80 0.76
CA ALA A 22 1.87 -11.14 1.77
C ALA A 22 2.30 -10.67 3.17
N LYS A 23 3.54 -10.94 3.58
CA LYS A 23 4.10 -10.45 4.86
C LYS A 23 4.10 -8.92 4.94
N TYR A 24 4.32 -8.22 3.82
CA TYR A 24 4.25 -6.76 3.80
C TYR A 24 2.83 -6.25 4.05
N TYR A 25 1.83 -6.92 3.48
CA TYR A 25 0.43 -6.63 3.75
C TYR A 25 0.10 -6.81 5.25
N ASP A 26 0.52 -7.92 5.85
CA ASP A 26 0.34 -8.19 7.28
C ASP A 26 1.04 -7.14 8.15
N TYR A 27 2.26 -6.74 7.77
CA TYR A 27 2.97 -5.65 8.42
C TYR A 27 2.17 -4.34 8.37
N LEU A 28 1.58 -3.99 7.23
CA LEU A 28 0.79 -2.77 7.09
C LEU A 28 -0.48 -2.78 7.95
N LEU A 29 -1.12 -3.95 8.15
CA LEU A 29 -2.27 -4.10 9.03
C LEU A 29 -1.94 -3.77 10.50
N GLN A 30 -0.70 -4.01 10.92
CA GLN A 30 -0.24 -3.78 12.29
C GLN A 30 0.51 -2.44 12.45
N ARG A 31 0.87 -1.80 11.34
CA ARG A 31 1.68 -0.58 11.34
C ARG A 31 0.88 0.61 11.86
N LYS A 32 1.50 1.33 12.80
CA LYS A 32 1.02 2.63 13.28
C LYS A 32 1.60 3.78 12.45
N SER A 33 0.77 4.78 12.19
CA SER A 33 1.15 6.06 11.61
C SER A 33 2.13 6.79 12.52
N SER A 34 3.28 7.19 12.00
CA SER A 34 4.26 7.98 12.76
C SER A 34 3.72 9.36 13.15
N ARG A 35 2.76 9.90 12.39
CA ARG A 35 2.15 11.21 12.65
C ARG A 35 1.06 11.15 13.73
N THR A 36 0.22 10.12 13.70
CA THR A 36 -1.00 10.07 14.53
C THR A 36 -0.97 9.00 15.61
N GLY A 37 0.01 8.08 15.58
CA GLY A 37 0.09 6.93 16.50
C GLY A 37 -0.98 5.86 16.29
N GLN A 38 -1.96 6.11 15.41
CA GLN A 38 -3.07 5.20 15.11
C GLN A 38 -2.70 4.21 14.02
N ASN A 39 -3.44 3.11 13.94
CA ASN A 39 -3.32 2.16 12.82
C ASN A 39 -3.57 2.87 11.48
N ILE A 40 -2.87 2.41 10.44
CA ILE A 40 -3.08 2.93 9.09
C ILE A 40 -4.48 2.56 8.61
N LYS A 41 -5.16 3.51 7.94
CA LYS A 41 -6.49 3.28 7.37
C LYS A 41 -6.45 2.19 6.31
N GLN A 42 -7.50 1.37 6.22
CA GLN A 42 -7.60 0.31 5.21
C GLN A 42 -7.42 0.83 3.78
N LYS A 43 -7.93 2.03 3.47
CA LYS A 43 -7.72 2.66 2.15
C LYS A 43 -6.24 2.88 1.85
N SER A 44 -5.50 3.38 2.83
CA SER A 44 -4.06 3.59 2.68
C SER A 44 -3.31 2.27 2.48
N ILE A 45 -3.70 1.20 3.18
CA ILE A 45 -3.13 -0.14 2.99
C ILE A 45 -3.40 -0.63 1.56
N HIS A 46 -4.65 -0.53 1.10
CA HIS A 46 -5.02 -0.88 -0.28
C HIS A 46 -4.19 -0.10 -1.31
N ASP A 47 -4.07 1.22 -1.15
CA ASP A 47 -3.30 2.07 -2.07
C ASP A 47 -1.80 1.69 -2.07
N HIS A 48 -1.23 1.37 -0.90
CA HIS A 48 0.13 0.83 -0.80
C HIS A 48 0.31 -0.44 -1.62
N MET A 49 -0.61 -1.40 -1.49
CA MET A 49 -0.53 -2.68 -2.20
C MET A 49 -0.76 -2.54 -3.71
N ARG A 50 -1.68 -1.66 -4.12
CA ARG A 50 -1.90 -1.36 -5.55
C ARG A 50 -0.69 -0.70 -6.19
N ASN A 51 -0.05 0.26 -5.51
CA ASN A 51 1.16 0.89 -6.00
C ASN A 51 2.32 -0.12 -6.12
N LEU A 52 2.45 -1.03 -5.15
CA LEU A 52 3.45 -2.10 -5.21
C LEU A 52 3.20 -3.05 -6.38
N GLN A 53 1.94 -3.45 -6.61
CA GLN A 53 1.56 -4.30 -7.73
C GLN A 53 1.84 -3.61 -9.07
N ALA A 54 1.53 -2.32 -9.20
CA ALA A 54 1.81 -1.53 -10.40
C ALA A 54 3.33 -1.42 -10.66
N TYR A 55 4.12 -1.13 -9.64
CA TYR A 55 5.58 -1.06 -9.75
C TYR A 55 6.20 -2.39 -10.21
N LEU A 56 5.79 -3.51 -9.61
CA LEU A 56 6.27 -4.84 -10.02
C LEU A 56 5.79 -5.21 -11.43
N GLY A 57 4.59 -4.77 -11.83
CA GLY A 57 4.10 -4.89 -13.20
C GLY A 57 4.97 -4.12 -14.19
N TYR A 58 5.33 -2.88 -13.87
CA TYR A 58 6.24 -2.07 -14.66
C TYR A 58 7.62 -2.73 -14.82
N LEU A 59 8.21 -3.24 -13.72
CA LEU A 59 9.49 -3.94 -13.77
C LEU A 59 9.46 -5.20 -14.64
N LEU A 60 8.32 -5.89 -14.68
CA LEU A 60 8.11 -7.03 -15.56
C LEU A 60 8.04 -6.58 -17.03
N GLU A 61 7.31 -5.52 -17.32
CA GLU A 61 7.15 -4.96 -18.66
C GLU A 61 8.48 -4.54 -19.28
N ILE A 62 9.36 -3.90 -18.50
CA ILE A 62 10.71 -3.51 -18.96
C ILE A 62 11.75 -4.63 -18.86
N GLY A 63 11.34 -5.86 -18.50
CA GLY A 63 12.22 -7.03 -18.44
C GLY A 63 13.23 -7.06 -17.28
N THR A 64 13.08 -6.19 -16.28
CA THR A 64 13.95 -6.18 -15.08
C THR A 64 13.71 -7.40 -14.20
N ILE A 65 12.45 -7.85 -14.12
CA ILE A 65 12.08 -9.12 -13.49
C ILE A 65 11.41 -10.02 -14.52
N LYS A 66 11.57 -11.33 -14.39
CA LYS A 66 10.97 -12.32 -15.30
C LYS A 66 9.52 -12.68 -14.94
N VAL A 67 9.18 -12.53 -13.66
CA VAL A 67 7.86 -12.87 -13.11
C VAL A 67 7.52 -11.81 -12.06
N SER A 68 6.28 -11.31 -12.07
CA SER A 68 5.80 -10.41 -11.02
C SER A 68 5.30 -11.20 -9.81
N PRO A 69 5.85 -10.99 -8.59
CA PRO A 69 5.41 -11.71 -7.39
C PRO A 69 4.04 -11.24 -6.87
N ALA A 70 3.43 -10.22 -7.49
CA ALA A 70 2.15 -9.65 -7.07
C ALA A 70 1.04 -9.79 -8.13
N SER A 71 1.29 -10.47 -9.26
CA SER A 71 0.36 -10.56 -10.39
C SER A 71 -0.99 -11.18 -10.03
N HIS A 72 -1.00 -12.19 -9.16
CA HIS A 72 -2.23 -12.91 -8.76
C HIS A 72 -2.87 -12.39 -7.47
N LEU A 73 -2.25 -11.42 -6.80
CA LEU A 73 -2.78 -10.88 -5.55
C LEU A 73 -3.96 -9.94 -5.83
N LYS A 74 -5.08 -10.20 -5.16
CA LYS A 74 -6.29 -9.38 -5.21
C LYS A 74 -6.42 -8.63 -3.89
N PHE A 75 -6.40 -7.31 -3.97
CA PHE A 75 -6.62 -6.44 -2.82
C PHE A 75 -8.01 -5.81 -2.97
N SER A 76 -8.95 -6.19 -2.11
CA SER A 76 -10.29 -5.63 -2.13
C SER A 76 -10.26 -4.18 -1.66
N TYR A 77 -10.96 -3.30 -2.38
CA TYR A 77 -11.13 -1.92 -1.95
C TYR A 77 -11.97 -1.89 -0.65
N PRO A 78 -11.58 -1.10 0.36
CA PRO A 78 -12.34 -1.01 1.59
C PRO A 78 -13.64 -0.22 1.36
N ASN A 79 -14.78 -0.82 1.71
CA ASN A 79 -16.11 -0.24 1.54
C ASN A 79 -16.52 0.71 2.68
N GLU A 80 -15.55 1.35 3.33
CA GLU A 80 -15.82 2.21 4.48
C GLU A 80 -16.43 3.54 4.02
N LYS A 81 -17.72 3.74 4.28
CA LYS A 81 -18.40 5.02 4.00
C LYS A 81 -18.01 6.03 5.07
N VAL A 82 -17.05 6.89 4.74
CA VAL A 82 -16.73 8.06 5.55
C VAL A 82 -17.63 9.20 5.09
N GLU A 83 -18.52 9.66 5.96
CA GLU A 83 -19.28 10.88 5.71
C GLU A 83 -18.32 12.06 5.61
N ARG A 84 -18.38 12.77 4.49
CA ARG A 84 -17.63 14.02 4.30
C ARG A 84 -18.59 15.15 4.58
N ILE A 85 -18.24 16.00 5.53
CA ILE A 85 -18.94 17.27 5.73
C ILE A 85 -18.59 18.14 4.52
N ILE A 86 -19.61 18.52 3.76
CA ILE A 86 -19.48 19.43 2.63
C ILE A 86 -20.01 20.77 3.11
N PHE A 87 -19.11 21.74 3.29
CA PHE A 87 -19.50 23.09 3.68
C PHE A 87 -20.28 23.78 2.57
N THR A 88 -21.30 24.51 2.96
CA THR A 88 -22.03 25.45 2.13
C THR A 88 -21.22 26.73 1.91
N GLN A 89 -21.60 27.51 0.89
CA GLN A 89 -20.91 28.78 0.60
C GLN A 89 -21.01 29.79 1.75
N SER A 90 -22.10 29.78 2.51
CA SER A 90 -22.29 30.60 3.71
C SER A 90 -21.36 30.17 4.85
N GLU A 91 -21.25 28.87 5.13
CA GLU A 91 -20.35 28.36 6.18
C GLU A 91 -18.87 28.64 5.85
N ILE A 92 -18.50 28.70 4.56
CA ILE A 92 -17.14 29.08 4.14
C ILE A 92 -16.85 30.55 4.43
N GLN A 93 -17.85 31.44 4.35
CA GLN A 93 -17.66 32.87 4.62
C GLN A 93 -17.46 33.19 6.10
N GLU A 94 -17.84 32.27 7.00
CA GLU A 94 -17.74 32.43 8.46
C GLU A 94 -16.46 31.82 9.06
N LEU A 95 -15.60 31.19 8.26
CA LEU A 95 -14.30 30.61 8.64
C LEU A 95 -13.15 31.62 8.49
#